data_AF-A0A920J6D4-F1
#
_entry.id   AF-A0A920J6D4-F1
#
_cell.length_a   1.000
_cell.length_b   1.000
_cell.length_c   1.000
_cell.angle_alpha   90.00
_cell.angle_beta   90.00
_cell.angle_gamma   90.00
#
_symmetry.space_group_name_H-M   'P 1'
#
loop_
_entity.id
_entity.type
_entity.pdbx_description
1 polymer ?
#
loop_
_entity_poly.entity_id
_entity_poly.type
_entity_poly.pdbx_seq_one_letter_code
_entity_poly.pdbx_strand_id
1 'polypeptide(L)'
;MNLINFVLQGNDMSNELNLSNDPYIIVSSDSHAGLQCEEYRPYLESSVHEEFDEYVAERHEHRRLTKGNKRRIRCRMGREKC
;
A
#
# COMPACT_ATOMS: atom_id res chain seq x y z
N MET A 1 -19.70 7.29 16.96
CA MET A 1 -18.75 8.38 17.30
C MET A 1 -17.47 8.14 16.50
N ASN A 2 -17.35 8.81 15.37
CA ASN A 2 -16.43 9.94 15.12
C ASN A 2 -15.09 9.38 14.62
N LEU A 3 -14.83 9.36 13.31
CA LEU A 3 -14.04 10.45 12.70
C LEU A 3 -14.17 10.54 11.14
N ILE A 4 -15.35 10.28 10.55
CA ILE A 4 -15.50 10.36 9.07
C ILE A 4 -15.95 11.78 8.60
N ASN A 5 -16.36 12.66 9.52
CA ASN A 5 -16.95 13.96 9.18
C ASN A 5 -16.08 15.15 9.63
N PHE A 6 -14.94 15.42 8.98
CA PHE A 6 -14.21 16.68 9.23
C PHE A 6 -13.84 17.51 8.00
N VAL A 7 -14.06 17.04 6.76
CA VAL A 7 -13.72 17.86 5.57
C VAL A 7 -14.88 17.91 4.58
N LEU A 8 -16.10 18.13 5.06
CA LEU A 8 -17.26 18.46 4.22
C LEU A 8 -18.07 19.61 4.81
N GLN A 9 -17.39 20.66 5.28
CA GLN A 9 -18.03 21.96 5.51
C GLN A 9 -17.12 23.04 4.92
N GLY A 10 -17.46 23.48 3.71
CA GLY A 10 -16.76 24.56 3.03
C GLY A 10 -16.49 24.22 1.57
N ASN A 11 -17.56 24.12 0.78
CA ASN A 11 -17.62 24.62 -0.59
C ASN A 11 -19.03 24.31 -1.10
N ASP A 12 -19.88 25.31 -0.99
CA ASP A 12 -21.12 25.44 -1.74
C ASP A 12 -20.75 25.47 -3.24
N MET A 13 -20.85 24.33 -3.92
CA MET A 13 -20.75 24.25 -5.37
C MET A 13 -21.78 23.23 -5.86
N SER A 14 -22.92 23.76 -6.30
CA SER A 14 -23.84 23.18 -7.29
C SER A 14 -23.48 21.75 -7.72
N ASN A 15 -24.12 20.77 -7.07
CA ASN A 15 -24.01 19.36 -7.43
C ASN A 15 -24.85 19.10 -8.69
N GLU A 16 -24.44 19.71 -9.80
CA GLU A 16 -24.91 19.34 -11.13
C GLU A 16 -24.25 18.01 -11.44
N LEU A 17 -25.02 16.92 -11.38
CA LEU A 17 -24.54 15.59 -11.76
C LEU A 17 -24.13 15.67 -13.23
N ASN A 18 -22.84 15.85 -13.48
CA ASN A 18 -22.28 15.91 -14.81
C ASN A 18 -22.40 14.51 -15.44
N LEU A 19 -23.53 14.23 -16.09
CA LEU A 19 -23.83 13.00 -16.84
C LEU A 19 -23.13 12.97 -18.21
N SER A 20 -22.27 13.93 -18.50
CA SER A 20 -21.43 13.88 -19.69
C SER A 20 -20.51 12.66 -19.60
N ASN A 21 -20.26 12.02 -20.74
CA ASN A 21 -19.28 10.94 -20.87
C ASN A 21 -17.84 11.50 -20.89
N ASP A 22 -17.62 12.65 -20.25
CA ASP A 22 -16.35 13.33 -20.22
C ASP A 22 -15.37 12.51 -19.36
N PRO A 23 -14.09 12.41 -19.75
CA PRO A 23 -13.12 11.63 -19.01
C PRO A 23 -12.92 12.20 -17.60
N TYR A 24 -13.17 11.38 -16.59
CA TYR A 24 -12.95 11.73 -15.19
C TYR A 24 -11.59 11.24 -14.69
N ILE A 25 -10.93 12.06 -13.87
CA ILE A 25 -9.67 11.70 -13.21
C ILE A 25 -10.00 11.24 -11.79
N ILE A 26 -9.73 9.98 -11.48
CA ILE A 26 -9.79 9.47 -10.10
C ILE A 26 -8.47 9.81 -9.42
N VAL A 27 -8.53 10.55 -8.31
CA VAL A 27 -7.38 10.81 -7.45
C VAL A 27 -7.56 10.02 -6.16
N SER A 28 -6.69 9.04 -5.91
CA SER A 28 -6.62 8.37 -4.61
C SER A 28 -5.66 9.13 -3.70
N SER A 29 -6.13 9.56 -2.54
CA SER A 29 -5.29 10.18 -1.52
C SER A 29 -4.44 9.17 -0.75
N ASP A 30 -4.82 7.90 -0.79
CA ASP A 30 -4.12 6.82 -0.09
C ASP A 30 -3.70 5.73 -1.08
N SER A 31 -2.39 5.62 -1.28
CA SER A 31 -1.78 4.56 -2.07
C SER A 31 -0.48 4.14 -1.40
N HIS A 32 -0.35 2.86 -1.08
CA HIS A 32 0.89 2.31 -0.55
C HIS A 32 1.74 1.76 -1.69
N ALA A 33 2.93 2.32 -1.88
CA ALA A 33 3.98 1.67 -2.65
C ALA A 33 4.58 0.53 -1.80
N GLY A 34 4.86 -0.61 -2.42
CA GLY A 34 5.53 -1.71 -1.73
C GLY A 34 6.89 -1.25 -1.19
N LEU A 35 7.22 -1.66 0.04
CA LEU A 35 8.45 -1.22 0.70
C LEU A 35 9.67 -2.02 0.19
N GLN A 36 10.59 -1.35 -0.51
CA GLN A 36 11.95 -1.84 -0.80
C GLN A 36 12.85 -1.46 0.37
N CYS A 37 12.95 -2.34 1.37
CA CYS A 37 13.65 -2.03 2.62
C CYS A 37 15.13 -1.72 2.39
N GLU A 38 15.79 -2.36 1.43
CA GLU A 38 17.24 -2.35 1.25
C GLU A 38 17.78 -0.96 0.87
N GLU A 39 16.95 -0.13 0.24
CA GLU A 39 17.32 1.20 -0.25
C GLU A 39 17.27 2.29 0.85
N TYR A 40 16.81 1.96 2.06
CA TYR A 40 16.65 2.92 3.15
C TYR A 40 17.91 3.14 3.99
N ARG A 41 18.88 2.24 3.91
CA ARG A 41 20.14 2.28 4.69
C ARG A 41 20.86 3.64 4.65
N PRO A 42 20.97 4.34 3.49
CA PRO A 42 21.65 5.64 3.41
C PRO A 42 20.95 6.76 4.18
N TYR A 43 19.66 6.61 4.49
CA TYR A 43 18.85 7.64 5.17
C TYR A 43 18.74 7.41 6.68
N LEU A 44 19.29 6.30 7.18
CA LEU A 44 19.30 5.94 8.59
C LEU A 44 20.62 6.37 9.25
N GLU A 45 20.53 6.71 10.54
CA GLU A 45 21.72 6.99 11.35
C GLU A 45 22.62 5.75 11.42
N SER A 46 23.94 5.94 11.36
CA SER A 46 24.91 4.83 11.36
C SER A 46 24.84 3.94 12.61
N SER A 47 24.31 4.46 13.72
CA SER A 47 24.09 3.74 14.98
C SER A 47 23.14 2.55 14.85
N VAL A 48 22.18 2.63 13.93
CA VAL A 48 21.11 1.62 13.77
C VAL A 48 21.32 0.73 12.54
N HIS A 49 22.46 0.84 11.84
CA HIS A 49 22.71 0.07 10.63
C HIS A 49 22.82 -1.44 10.89
N GLU A 50 23.39 -1.84 12.03
CA GLU A 50 23.52 -3.25 12.39
C GLU A 50 22.16 -3.91 12.62
N GLU A 51 21.31 -3.32 13.46
CA GLU A 51 19.93 -3.79 13.70
C GLU A 51 19.09 -3.77 12.42
N PHE A 52 19.33 -2.80 11.55
CA PHE A 52 18.65 -2.69 10.27
C PHE A 52 19.05 -3.82 9.30
N ASP A 53 20.33 -4.15 9.22
CA ASP A 53 20.85 -5.22 8.36
C ASP A 53 20.28 -6.59 8.82
N GLU A 54 20.13 -6.81 10.13
CA GLU A 54 19.43 -7.99 10.69
C GLU A 54 17.95 -8.04 10.32
N TYR A 55 17.24 -6.91 10.45
CA TYR A 55 15.82 -6.80 10.09
C TYR A 55 15.57 -7.13 8.61
N VAL A 56 16.42 -6.62 7.71
CA VAL A 56 16.32 -6.88 6.28
C VAL A 56 16.47 -8.38 5.98
N ALA A 57 17.42 -9.05 6.63
CA ALA A 57 17.63 -10.49 6.48
C ALA A 57 16.39 -11.32 6.89
N GLU A 58 15.77 -10.99 8.03
CA GLU A 58 14.54 -11.66 8.49
C GLU A 58 13.37 -11.44 7.50
N ARG A 59 13.21 -10.19 7.02
CA ARG A 59 12.17 -9.81 6.05
C ARG A 59 12.25 -10.59 4.76
N HIS A 60 13.46 -10.83 4.24
CA HIS A 60 13.67 -11.64 3.04
C HIS A 60 13.14 -13.07 3.22
N GLU A 61 13.39 -13.66 4.38
CA GLU A 61 12.93 -15.02 4.68
C GLU A 61 11.41 -15.07 4.86
N HIS A 62 10.83 -14.10 5.58
CA HIS A 62 9.39 -13.98 5.71
C HIS A 62 8.70 -13.78 4.34
N ARG A 63 9.31 -13.01 3.42
CA ARG A 63 8.81 -12.82 2.05
C ARG A 63 8.84 -14.12 1.24
N ARG A 64 9.85 -14.99 1.43
CA ARG A 64 9.91 -16.30 0.77
C ARG A 64 8.77 -17.21 1.22
N LEU A 65 8.58 -17.32 2.53
CA LEU A 65 7.52 -18.14 3.14
C LEU A 65 6.12 -17.65 2.72
N THR A 66 5.87 -16.34 2.81
CA THR A 66 4.58 -15.75 2.44
C THR A 66 4.30 -15.83 0.94
N LYS A 67 5.29 -15.68 0.06
CA LYS A 67 5.11 -15.90 -1.40
C LYS A 67 4.71 -17.35 -1.71
N GLY A 68 5.30 -18.32 -1.02
CA GLY A 68 4.90 -19.74 -1.13
C GLY A 68 3.46 -19.96 -0.71
N ASN A 69 3.09 -19.39 0.46
CA ASN A 69 1.76 -19.57 1.01
C ASN A 69 0.66 -18.84 0.20
N LYS A 70 0.94 -17.62 -0.28
CA LYS A 70 0.02 -16.85 -1.15
C LYS A 70 -0.23 -17.54 -2.49
N ARG A 71 0.77 -18.22 -3.08
CA ARG A 71 0.59 -19.05 -4.28
C ARG A 71 -0.32 -20.25 -4.00
N ARG A 72 -0.09 -20.94 -2.87
CA ARG A 72 -0.94 -22.05 -2.42
C ARG A 72 -2.39 -21.63 -2.20
N ILE A 73 -2.61 -20.47 -1.58
CA ILE A 73 -3.94 -19.92 -1.34
C ILE A 73 -4.61 -19.50 -2.66
N ARG A 74 -3.90 -18.83 -3.58
CA ARG A 74 -4.45 -18.45 -4.89
C ARG A 74 -4.83 -19.66 -5.75
N CYS A 75 -4.03 -20.72 -5.74
CA CYS A 75 -4.41 -21.96 -6.41
C CYS A 75 -5.64 -22.62 -5.76
N ARG A 76 -5.70 -22.71 -4.43
CA ARG A 76 -6.87 -23.26 -3.71
C ARG A 76 -8.15 -22.44 -3.97
N MET A 77 -8.02 -21.13 -4.13
CA MET A 77 -9.12 -20.21 -4.45
C MET A 77 -9.47 -20.17 -5.94
N GLY A 78 -8.81 -20.97 -6.79
CA GLY A 78 -9.07 -21.04 -8.23
C GLY A 78 -8.72 -19.77 -9.02
N ARG A 79 -7.95 -18.84 -8.44
CA ARG A 79 -7.58 -17.56 -9.09
C ARG A 79 -6.30 -17.64 -9.93
N GLU A 80 -5.52 -18.72 -9.78
CA GLU A 80 -4.34 -19.06 -10.58
C GLU A 80 -4.31 -20.60 -10.74
N LYS A 81 -3.88 -21.13 -11.89
CA LYS A 81 -3.68 -22.58 -12.04
C LYS A 81 -2.44 -23.02 -11.23
N CYS A 82 -2.60 -24.09 -10.44
CA CYS A 82 -1.49 -24.98 -10.13
C CYS A 82 -1.03 -25.67 -11.43
#